data_AF-A0A510DS62-F1
#
_entry.id   AF-A0A510DS62-F1
#
_cell.length_a   1.000
_cell.length_b   1.000
_cell.length_c   1.000
_cell.angle_alpha   90.00
_cell.angle_beta   90.00
_cell.angle_gamma   90.00
#
_symmetry.space_group_name_H-M   'P 1'
#
loop_
_entity.id
_entity.type
_entity.pdbx_description
1 polymer ?
#
loop_
_entity_poly.entity_id
_entity_poly.type
_entity_poly.pdbx_seq_one_letter_code
_entity_poly.pdbx_strand_id
1 'polypeptide(L)'
;MGFLLSLIIITYYIFIFQLIVLLFHQTEREREKKLVKQNHFMEEKFSELEFRAIEALRRNPRISVKDLAKELNVNRNTASRILRSLFNKGVKLKVTVESFPTVFILGKCVSWCEECYPLVDGKELCVVRSNDVSSILNKAEEAQAKEVLISMKGNVKDIHVRPSLTCDYCGKEIHQGEKYFTYTRNNRTYYVCCSSCLKELKRNMERTERL
;
A
#
# COMPACT_ATOMS: atom_id res chain seq x y z
N MET A 1 26.44 -58.42 22.76
CA MET A 1 25.55 -57.23 22.83
C MET A 1 26.11 -55.97 22.18
N GLY A 2 27.43 -55.79 22.03
CA GLY A 2 28.00 -54.55 21.43
C GLY A 2 27.72 -54.31 19.94
N PHE A 3 27.54 -55.36 19.13
CA PHE A 3 27.31 -55.22 17.68
C PHE A 3 25.91 -54.72 17.29
N LEU A 4 24.91 -54.93 18.15
CA LEU A 4 23.55 -54.44 17.91
C LEU A 4 23.43 -52.93 18.13
N LEU A 5 24.17 -52.39 19.10
CA LEU A 5 24.18 -50.97 19.42
C LEU A 5 24.88 -50.14 18.32
N SER A 6 25.96 -50.66 17.72
CA SER A 6 26.65 -49.97 16.62
C SER A 6 25.80 -49.90 15.35
N LEU A 7 25.05 -50.96 15.03
CA LEU A 7 24.13 -50.98 13.88
C LEU A 7 22.99 -49.97 14.03
N ILE A 8 22.44 -49.79 15.24
CA ILE A 8 21.38 -48.81 15.53
C ILE A 8 21.89 -47.38 15.37
N ILE A 9 23.12 -47.10 15.81
CA ILE A 9 23.73 -45.78 15.68
C ILE A 9 23.95 -45.44 14.19
N ILE A 10 24.45 -46.40 13.41
CA ILE A 10 24.71 -46.20 11.97
C ILE A 10 23.39 -45.93 11.23
N THR A 11 22.33 -46.70 11.50
CA THR A 11 21.03 -46.47 10.85
C THR A 11 20.40 -45.13 11.24
N TYR A 12 20.58 -44.70 12.49
CA TYR A 12 20.13 -43.39 12.96
C TYR A 12 20.84 -42.23 12.24
N TYR A 13 22.18 -42.30 12.07
CA TYR A 13 22.93 -41.28 11.34
C TYR A 13 22.59 -41.23 9.85
N ILE A 14 22.38 -42.39 9.21
CA ILE A 14 21.94 -42.45 7.81
C ILE A 14 20.57 -41.78 7.65
N PHE A 15 19.64 -42.04 8.58
CA PHE A 15 18.32 -41.43 8.55
C PHE A 15 18.37 -39.92 8.75
N ILE A 16 19.17 -39.42 9.70
CA ILE A 16 19.39 -37.98 9.90
C ILE A 16 19.98 -37.35 8.64
N PHE A 17 20.99 -37.98 8.03
CA PHE A 17 21.63 -37.47 6.83
C PHE A 17 20.63 -37.37 5.65
N GLN A 18 19.80 -38.40 5.45
CA GLN A 18 18.72 -38.36 4.46
C GLN A 18 17.71 -37.26 4.75
N LEU A 19 17.35 -37.02 6.02
CA LEU A 19 16.44 -35.95 6.42
C LEU A 19 17.02 -34.56 6.10
N ILE A 20 18.31 -34.34 6.39
CA ILE A 20 19.02 -33.08 6.12
C ILE A 20 19.08 -32.81 4.61
N VAL A 21 19.39 -33.82 3.79
CA VAL A 21 19.42 -33.68 2.33
C VAL A 21 18.04 -33.35 1.77
N LEU A 22 16.98 -33.96 2.30
CA LEU A 22 15.59 -33.65 1.93
C LEU A 22 15.21 -32.21 2.30
N LEU A 23 15.55 -31.76 3.50
CA LEU A 23 15.29 -30.39 3.95
C LEU A 23 16.06 -29.37 3.10
N PHE A 24 17.34 -29.63 2.81
CA PHE A 24 18.16 -28.77 1.94
C PHE A 24 17.55 -28.65 0.53
N HIS A 25 17.14 -29.77 -0.07
CA HIS A 25 16.54 -29.79 -1.40
C HIS A 25 15.15 -29.11 -1.44
N GLN A 26 14.40 -29.11 -0.34
CA GLN A 26 13.16 -28.33 -0.22
C GLN A 26 13.45 -26.82 -0.17
N THR A 27 14.48 -26.40 0.58
CA THR A 27 14.84 -24.98 0.69
C THR A 27 15.34 -24.38 -0.63
N GLU A 28 16.12 -25.13 -1.41
CA GLU A 28 16.60 -24.67 -2.73
C GLU A 28 15.44 -24.52 -3.73
N ARG A 29 14.46 -25.44 -3.72
CA ARG A 29 13.26 -25.31 -4.56
C ARG A 29 12.40 -24.09 -4.21
N GLU A 30 12.36 -23.68 -2.94
CA GLU A 30 11.68 -22.45 -2.54
C GLU A 30 12.45 -21.18 -2.94
N ARG A 31 13.79 -21.21 -2.86
CA ARG A 31 14.66 -20.13 -3.34
C ARG A 31 14.50 -19.90 -4.84
N GLU A 32 14.51 -20.97 -5.63
CA GLU A 32 14.30 -20.90 -7.08
C GLU A 32 12.92 -20.33 -7.43
N LYS A 33 11.85 -20.78 -6.76
CA LYS A 33 10.49 -20.21 -6.96
C LYS A 33 10.42 -18.72 -6.64
N LYS A 34 11.15 -18.26 -5.61
CA LYS A 34 11.21 -16.85 -5.21
C LYS A 34 11.96 -16.01 -6.24
N LEU A 35 13.07 -16.51 -6.78
CA LEU A 35 13.85 -15.90 -7.86
C LEU A 35 13.06 -15.81 -9.18
N VAL A 36 12.35 -16.88 -9.57
CA VAL A 36 11.52 -16.89 -10.78
C VAL A 36 10.34 -15.92 -10.66
N LYS A 37 9.71 -15.84 -9.48
CA LYS A 37 8.62 -14.88 -9.22
C LYS A 37 9.10 -13.42 -9.25
N GLN A 38 10.34 -13.17 -8.85
CA GLN A 38 10.94 -11.83 -8.88
C GLN A 38 11.37 -11.42 -10.30
N ASN A 39 11.85 -12.38 -11.11
CA ASN A 39 12.23 -12.15 -12.51
C ASN A 39 11.04 -11.99 -13.46
N HIS A 40 9.86 -12.53 -13.15
CA HIS A 40 8.65 -12.31 -13.98
C HIS A 40 8.19 -10.83 -13.99
N PHE A 41 8.66 -9.99 -13.05
CA PHE A 41 8.32 -8.56 -13.01
C PHE A 41 9.08 -7.70 -14.05
N MET A 42 9.98 -8.28 -14.86
CA MET A 42 10.99 -7.54 -15.61
C MET A 42 10.83 -7.48 -17.14
N GLU A 43 9.65 -7.76 -17.73
CA GLU A 43 9.41 -7.51 -19.17
C GLU A 43 8.05 -6.90 -19.54
N GLU A 44 7.38 -6.17 -18.64
CA GLU A 44 6.33 -5.26 -19.11
C GLU A 44 6.95 -4.00 -19.70
N LYS A 45 7.12 -3.99 -21.03
CA LYS A 45 7.68 -2.84 -21.75
C LYS A 45 6.73 -1.64 -21.59
N PHE A 46 7.18 -0.62 -20.86
CA PHE A 46 6.51 0.69 -20.82
C PHE A 46 6.76 1.42 -22.14
N SER A 47 5.71 2.01 -22.70
CA SER A 47 5.83 2.95 -23.81
C SER A 47 6.51 4.23 -23.35
N GLU A 48 7.05 5.01 -24.30
CA GLU A 48 7.70 6.29 -24.00
C GLU A 48 6.79 7.25 -23.20
N LEU A 49 5.50 7.29 -23.55
CA LEU A 49 4.51 8.10 -22.83
C LEU A 49 4.23 7.60 -21.42
N GLU A 50 4.23 6.28 -21.20
CA GLU A 50 4.13 5.68 -19.88
C GLU A 50 5.35 5.99 -19.03
N PHE A 51 6.55 5.95 -19.60
CA PHE A 51 7.79 6.29 -18.89
C PHE A 51 7.82 7.77 -18.47
N ARG A 52 7.46 8.67 -19.37
CA ARG A 52 7.32 10.11 -19.06
C ARG A 52 6.24 10.35 -18.00
N ALA A 53 5.16 9.60 -18.02
CA ALA A 53 4.11 9.68 -16.99
C ALA A 53 4.62 9.20 -15.62
N ILE A 54 5.40 8.12 -15.57
CA ILE A 54 6.06 7.66 -14.33
C ILE A 54 6.99 8.75 -13.78
N GLU A 55 7.77 9.41 -14.64
CA GLU A 55 8.67 10.48 -14.21
C GLU A 55 7.93 11.72 -13.68
N ALA A 56 6.83 12.10 -14.31
CA ALA A 56 5.93 13.15 -13.82
C ALA A 56 5.33 12.77 -12.45
N LEU A 57 4.83 11.55 -12.30
CA LEU A 57 4.30 11.02 -11.04
C LEU A 57 5.36 10.89 -9.95
N ARG A 58 6.62 10.62 -10.30
CA ARG A 58 7.73 10.57 -9.33
C ARG A 58 8.03 11.95 -8.75
N ARG A 59 7.94 13.01 -9.57
CA ARG A 59 8.13 14.39 -9.14
C ARG A 59 6.94 14.94 -8.36
N ASN A 60 5.72 14.64 -8.82
CA ASN A 60 4.48 15.04 -8.16
C ASN A 60 3.46 13.88 -8.18
N PRO A 61 3.42 13.05 -7.13
CA PRO A 61 2.48 11.92 -7.05
C PRO A 61 1.01 12.34 -7.00
N ARG A 62 0.73 13.62 -6.70
CA ARG A 62 -0.63 14.19 -6.60
C ARG A 62 -1.04 14.97 -7.85
N ILE A 63 -0.29 14.86 -8.93
CA ILE A 63 -0.58 15.57 -10.18
C ILE A 63 -1.99 15.24 -10.68
N SER A 64 -2.75 16.27 -11.07
CA SER A 64 -4.08 16.07 -11.64
C SER A 64 -3.99 15.48 -13.04
N VAL A 65 -5.01 14.74 -13.48
CA VAL A 65 -5.08 14.21 -14.86
C VAL A 65 -4.95 15.33 -15.91
N LYS A 66 -5.48 16.53 -15.60
CA LYS A 66 -5.40 17.70 -16.49
C LYS A 66 -3.97 18.21 -16.62
N ASP A 67 -3.25 18.30 -15.51
CA ASP A 67 -1.88 18.83 -15.51
C ASP A 67 -0.88 17.81 -16.04
N LEU A 68 -1.11 16.51 -15.74
CA LEU A 68 -0.38 15.41 -16.38
C LEU A 68 -0.59 15.42 -17.90
N ALA A 69 -1.82 15.65 -18.38
CA ALA A 69 -2.10 15.75 -19.81
C ALA A 69 -1.33 16.89 -20.48
N LYS A 70 -1.24 18.06 -19.83
CA LYS A 70 -0.46 19.19 -20.31
C LYS A 70 1.03 18.87 -20.36
N GLU A 71 1.58 18.28 -19.29
CA GLU A 71 3.00 17.95 -19.19
C GLU A 71 3.43 16.88 -20.21
N LEU A 72 2.56 15.91 -20.47
CA LEU A 72 2.78 14.88 -21.47
C LEU A 72 2.48 15.35 -22.91
N ASN A 73 1.91 16.54 -23.08
CA ASN A 73 1.40 17.07 -24.35
C ASN A 73 0.39 16.13 -25.04
N VAL A 74 -0.57 15.63 -24.26
CA VAL A 74 -1.64 14.75 -24.74
C VAL A 74 -2.99 15.27 -24.28
N ASN A 75 -4.08 14.74 -24.86
CA ASN A 75 -5.42 15.05 -24.36
C ASN A 75 -5.70 14.32 -23.02
N ARG A 76 -6.69 14.82 -22.27
CA ARG A 76 -7.04 14.26 -20.94
C ARG A 76 -7.48 12.80 -20.98
N ASN A 77 -8.11 12.37 -22.06
CA ASN A 77 -8.56 10.98 -22.21
C ASN A 77 -7.35 10.05 -22.39
N THR A 78 -6.35 10.46 -23.17
CA THR A 78 -5.08 9.74 -23.34
C THR A 78 -4.30 9.69 -22.04
N ALA A 79 -4.17 10.80 -21.30
CA ALA A 79 -3.54 10.80 -19.98
C ALA A 79 -4.24 9.84 -19.00
N SER A 80 -5.58 9.81 -19.02
CA SER A 80 -6.37 8.87 -18.22
C SER A 80 -6.14 7.41 -18.60
N ARG A 81 -6.00 7.11 -19.90
CA ARG A 81 -5.70 5.76 -20.40
C ARG A 81 -4.29 5.33 -20.01
N ILE A 82 -3.32 6.22 -20.10
CA ILE A 82 -1.93 5.97 -19.66
C ILE A 82 -1.91 5.64 -18.17
N LEU A 83 -2.55 6.45 -17.31
CA LEU A 83 -2.63 6.16 -15.87
C LEU A 83 -3.24 4.80 -15.57
N ARG A 84 -4.36 4.45 -16.22
CA ARG A 84 -4.97 3.12 -16.07
C ARG A 84 -4.03 2.01 -16.53
N SER A 85 -3.35 2.20 -17.67
CA SER A 85 -2.35 1.25 -18.17
C SER A 85 -1.24 1.02 -17.15
N LEU A 86 -0.69 2.09 -16.57
CA LEU A 86 0.34 2.00 -15.52
C LEU A 86 -0.15 1.22 -14.29
N PHE A 87 -1.36 1.50 -13.80
CA PHE A 87 -1.92 0.77 -12.65
C PHE A 87 -2.19 -0.71 -12.97
N ASN A 88 -2.68 -1.01 -14.18
CA ASN A 88 -2.88 -2.39 -14.64
C ASN A 88 -1.56 -3.14 -14.77
N LYS A 89 -0.49 -2.45 -15.15
CA LYS A 89 0.91 -2.92 -15.18
C LYS A 89 1.57 -2.97 -13.79
N GLY A 90 0.78 -2.81 -12.73
CA GLY A 90 1.26 -2.95 -11.35
C GLY A 90 2.10 -1.78 -10.82
N VAL A 91 2.11 -0.62 -11.49
CA VAL A 91 2.73 0.59 -10.94
C VAL A 91 1.93 1.05 -9.73
N LYS A 92 2.53 0.98 -8.54
CA LYS A 92 1.93 1.41 -7.28
C LYS A 92 2.51 2.75 -6.85
N LEU A 93 1.65 3.72 -6.53
CA LEU A 93 2.08 4.97 -5.92
C LEU A 93 2.40 4.71 -4.44
N LYS A 94 3.69 4.58 -4.14
CA LYS A 94 4.16 4.36 -2.76
C LYS A 94 4.09 5.69 -2.00
N VAL A 95 3.12 5.82 -1.09
CA VAL A 95 3.10 6.91 -0.11
C VAL A 95 4.11 6.54 0.97
N THR A 96 5.34 7.00 0.81
CA THR A 96 6.37 6.82 1.83
C THR A 96 6.18 7.91 2.87
N VAL A 97 5.76 7.55 4.09
CA VAL A 97 5.73 8.49 5.21
C VAL A 97 7.17 8.72 5.66
N GLU A 98 7.61 9.98 5.76
CA GLU A 98 9.01 10.36 6.03
C GLU A 98 9.55 9.80 7.36
N SER A 99 8.66 9.53 8.31
CA SER A 99 8.95 8.80 9.54
C SER A 99 8.40 7.38 9.43
N PHE A 100 9.18 6.35 9.77
CA PHE A 100 8.64 4.99 9.94
C PHE A 100 7.63 5.01 11.10
N PRO A 101 6.30 4.98 10.85
CA PRO A 101 5.36 4.90 11.96
C PRO A 101 5.57 3.57 12.69
N THR A 102 5.45 3.65 14.01
CA THR A 102 5.33 2.46 14.85
C THR A 102 3.86 2.09 14.88
N VAL A 103 3.55 0.93 14.33
CA VAL A 103 2.20 0.38 14.29
C VAL A 103 2.07 -0.65 15.39
N PHE A 104 1.03 -0.50 16.20
CA PHE A 104 0.66 -1.44 17.23
C PHE A 104 -0.59 -2.17 16.77
N ILE A 105 -0.51 -3.49 16.67
CA ILE A 105 -1.58 -4.36 16.21
C ILE A 105 -2.08 -5.16 17.41
N LEU A 106 -3.34 -4.97 17.78
CA LEU A 106 -4.03 -5.78 18.77
C LEU A 106 -4.62 -7.00 18.07
N GLY A 107 -3.94 -8.13 18.13
CA GLY A 107 -4.23 -9.31 17.32
C GLY A 107 -3.54 -10.54 17.83
N LYS A 108 -3.29 -11.50 16.93
CA LYS A 108 -2.40 -12.64 17.17
C LYS A 108 -0.98 -12.25 16.83
N CYS A 109 -0.03 -12.62 17.69
CA CYS A 109 1.37 -12.49 17.37
C CYS A 109 1.79 -13.52 16.32
N VAL A 110 2.59 -13.03 15.38
CA VAL A 110 3.08 -13.77 14.22
C VAL A 110 4.58 -13.54 14.08
N SER A 111 5.26 -14.37 13.29
CA SER A 111 6.73 -14.44 13.24
C SER A 111 7.43 -13.14 12.78
N TRP A 112 6.72 -12.26 12.08
CA TRP A 112 7.25 -10.97 11.63
C TRP A 112 7.00 -9.82 12.61
N CYS A 113 6.33 -10.07 13.75
CA CYS A 113 6.23 -9.08 14.83
C CYS A 113 7.62 -8.80 15.38
N GLU A 114 8.01 -7.52 15.45
CA GLU A 114 9.29 -7.12 16.02
C GLU A 114 9.28 -7.33 17.54
N GLU A 115 8.17 -6.94 18.16
CA GLU A 115 7.93 -7.12 19.59
C GLU A 115 6.50 -7.67 19.76
N CYS A 116 6.33 -8.59 20.70
CA CYS A 116 5.03 -9.18 21.03
C CYS A 116 4.83 -9.12 22.54
N TYR A 117 3.69 -8.54 22.96
CA TYR A 117 3.35 -8.39 24.37
C TYR A 117 1.98 -9.01 24.66
N PRO A 118 1.88 -10.02 25.55
CA PRO A 118 0.59 -10.46 26.07
C PRO A 118 0.01 -9.38 26.99
N LEU A 119 -1.26 -9.06 26.81
CA LEU A 119 -2.01 -8.09 27.61
C LEU A 119 -2.80 -8.78 28.72
N VAL A 120 -3.13 -8.01 29.75
CA VAL A 120 -3.86 -8.49 30.95
C VAL A 120 -5.26 -9.04 30.63
N ASP A 121 -5.86 -8.63 29.52
CA ASP A 121 -7.16 -9.10 29.04
C ASP A 121 -7.06 -10.35 28.13
N GLY A 122 -5.88 -10.96 28.06
CA GLY A 122 -5.61 -12.14 27.24
C GLY A 122 -5.45 -11.86 25.75
N LYS A 123 -5.40 -10.59 25.33
CA LYS A 123 -5.03 -10.21 23.96
C LYS A 123 -3.52 -10.16 23.78
N GLU A 124 -3.06 -10.07 22.54
CA GLU A 124 -1.65 -9.87 22.23
C GLU A 124 -1.46 -8.56 21.46
N LEU A 125 -0.38 -7.87 21.75
CA LEU A 125 0.04 -6.62 21.13
C LEU A 125 1.30 -6.88 20.31
N CYS A 126 1.18 -6.79 18.99
CA CYS A 126 2.27 -6.91 18.05
C CYS A 126 2.77 -5.52 17.61
N VAL A 127 4.06 -5.26 17.75
CA VAL A 127 4.70 -4.01 17.31
C VAL A 127 5.36 -4.23 15.95
N VAL A 128 5.09 -3.32 15.03
CA VAL A 128 5.63 -3.31 13.66
C VAL A 128 6.10 -1.92 13.29
N ARG A 129 7.28 -1.80 12.68
CA ARG A 129 7.75 -0.56 12.06
C ARG A 129 7.67 -0.74 10.55
N SER A 130 6.83 0.05 9.88
CA SER A 130 6.69 -0.01 8.42
C SER A 130 6.31 1.36 7.86
N ASN A 131 6.99 1.80 6.81
CA ASN A 131 6.67 3.03 6.08
C ASN A 131 5.71 2.82 4.89
N ASP A 132 5.20 1.60 4.71
CA ASP A 132 4.30 1.23 3.63
C ASP A 132 2.92 0.82 4.19
N VAL A 133 1.90 1.59 3.83
CA VAL A 133 0.51 1.36 4.23
C VAL A 133 0.02 0.00 3.74
N SER A 134 0.41 -0.42 2.53
CA SER A 134 -0.01 -1.72 1.97
C SER A 134 0.54 -2.87 2.80
N SER A 135 1.80 -2.79 3.21
CA SER A 135 2.42 -3.74 4.12
C SER A 135 1.73 -3.76 5.49
N ILE A 136 1.33 -2.61 6.03
CA ILE A 136 0.60 -2.53 7.30
C ILE A 136 -0.75 -3.25 7.19
N LEU A 137 -1.50 -3.04 6.10
CA LEU A 137 -2.80 -3.69 5.88
C LEU A 137 -2.67 -5.21 5.82
N ASN A 138 -1.74 -5.73 5.00
CA ASN A 138 -1.51 -7.17 4.89
C ASN A 138 -1.10 -7.79 6.23
N LYS A 139 -0.23 -7.09 6.98
CA LYS A 139 0.22 -7.51 8.31
C LYS A 139 -0.94 -7.53 9.31
N ALA A 140 -1.81 -6.53 9.29
CA ALA A 140 -2.98 -6.48 10.15
C ALA A 140 -3.95 -7.63 9.85
N GLU A 141 -4.17 -7.96 8.58
CA GLU A 141 -5.01 -9.10 8.21
C GLU A 141 -4.42 -10.44 8.68
N GLU A 142 -3.14 -10.68 8.43
CA GLU A 142 -2.46 -11.92 8.85
C GLU A 142 -2.45 -12.09 10.37
N ALA A 143 -2.24 -11.00 11.11
CA ALA A 143 -2.32 -10.96 12.56
C ALA A 143 -3.76 -11.02 13.10
N GLN A 144 -4.79 -11.16 12.25
CA GLN A 144 -6.20 -11.16 12.67
C GLN A 144 -6.52 -9.95 13.56
N ALA A 145 -6.04 -8.77 13.15
CA ALA A 145 -6.10 -7.55 13.93
C ALA A 145 -7.55 -7.19 14.28
N LYS A 146 -7.80 -7.00 15.57
CA LYS A 146 -9.04 -6.41 16.08
C LYS A 146 -8.97 -4.89 16.02
N GLU A 147 -7.78 -4.35 16.26
CA GLU A 147 -7.51 -2.91 16.29
C GLU A 147 -6.06 -2.64 15.86
N VAL A 148 -5.87 -1.50 15.20
CA VAL A 148 -4.55 -1.05 14.72
C VAL A 148 -4.36 0.40 15.17
N LEU A 149 -3.34 0.64 15.99
CA LEU A 149 -2.94 1.96 16.45
C LEU A 149 -1.67 2.38 15.71
N ILE A 150 -1.67 3.56 15.10
CA ILE A 150 -0.52 4.06 14.34
C ILE A 150 0.08 5.23 15.12
N SER A 151 1.32 5.06 15.57
CA SER A 151 2.10 6.10 16.22
C SER A 151 3.14 6.65 15.26
N MET A 152 3.18 7.98 15.14
CA MET A 152 4.21 8.67 14.38
C MET A 152 5.25 9.23 15.34
N LYS A 153 6.53 8.99 15.07
CA LYS A 153 7.61 9.60 15.85
C LYS A 153 7.59 11.11 15.60
N GLY A 154 7.12 11.88 16.58
CA GLY A 154 7.00 13.33 16.51
C GLY A 154 6.69 13.93 17.88
N ASN A 155 6.95 15.23 18.05
CA ASN A 155 6.49 15.96 19.23
C ASN A 155 4.95 16.03 19.15
N VAL A 156 4.24 15.74 20.24
CA VAL A 156 2.75 15.78 20.30
C VAL A 156 2.20 17.15 19.85
N LYS A 157 3.03 18.19 19.89
CA LYS A 157 2.72 19.56 19.45
C LYS A 157 2.77 19.79 17.92
N ASP A 158 3.38 18.89 17.16
CA ASP A 158 3.64 19.06 15.71
C ASP A 158 2.85 18.10 14.82
N ILE A 159 1.82 17.41 15.34
CA ILE A 159 0.88 16.66 14.49
C ILE A 159 -0.03 17.67 13.77
N HIS A 160 0.54 18.38 12.80
CA HIS A 160 -0.16 19.08 11.76
C HIS A 160 -0.38 18.12 10.60
N VAL A 161 -1.11 17.02 10.84
CA VAL A 161 -1.88 16.42 9.76
C VAL A 161 -2.98 17.44 9.49
N ARG A 162 -2.69 18.45 8.67
CA ARG A 162 -3.71 19.31 8.09
C ARG A 162 -4.24 18.53 6.89
N PRO A 163 -5.35 17.78 7.00
CA PRO A 163 -6.00 17.26 5.81
C PRO A 163 -6.31 18.47 4.94
N SER A 164 -5.62 18.62 3.82
CA SER A 164 -5.90 19.67 2.87
C SER A 164 -7.19 19.30 2.15
N LEU A 165 -8.26 20.00 2.49
CA LEU A 165 -9.54 19.84 1.80
C LEU A 165 -9.37 20.46 0.42
N THR A 166 -9.65 19.72 -0.65
CA THR A 166 -9.57 20.24 -2.02
C THR A 166 -10.96 20.33 -2.62
N CYS A 167 -11.17 21.33 -3.48
CA CYS A 167 -12.42 21.49 -4.21
C CYS A 167 -12.57 20.36 -5.24
N ASP A 168 -13.60 19.54 -5.10
CA ASP A 168 -13.90 18.41 -6.00
C ASP A 168 -14.15 18.84 -7.46
N TYR A 169 -14.40 20.12 -7.70
CA TYR A 169 -14.63 20.66 -9.04
C TYR A 169 -13.36 21.26 -9.68
N CYS A 170 -12.72 22.22 -9.01
CA CYS A 170 -11.61 22.98 -9.60
C CYS A 170 -10.22 22.54 -9.12
N GLY A 171 -10.14 21.69 -8.09
CA GLY A 171 -8.90 21.16 -7.54
C GLY A 171 -8.12 22.13 -6.64
N LYS A 172 -8.64 23.34 -6.40
CA LYS A 172 -8.02 24.29 -5.46
C LYS A 172 -8.08 23.78 -4.03
N GLU A 173 -7.03 24.04 -3.26
CA GLU A 173 -7.02 23.82 -1.83
C GLU A 173 -8.01 24.78 -1.14
N ILE A 174 -8.76 24.27 -0.18
CA ILE A 174 -9.68 25.01 0.69
C ILE A 174 -8.96 25.13 2.02
N HIS A 175 -8.49 26.33 2.32
CA HIS A 175 -7.73 26.57 3.54
C HIS A 175 -8.63 26.60 4.77
N GLN A 176 -8.05 26.30 5.93
CA GLN A 176 -8.80 26.26 7.19
C GLN A 176 -9.38 27.64 7.53
N GLY A 177 -10.70 27.73 7.66
CA GLY A 177 -11.43 28.99 7.87
C GLY A 177 -12.03 29.59 6.60
N GLU A 178 -11.73 29.06 5.42
CA GLU A 178 -12.38 29.48 4.17
C GLU A 178 -13.81 28.94 4.07
N LYS A 179 -14.70 29.73 3.48
CA LYS A 179 -16.07 29.28 3.19
C LYS A 179 -16.05 28.24 2.07
N TYR A 180 -16.67 27.10 2.31
CA TYR A 180 -16.91 26.07 1.32
C TYR A 180 -18.39 25.66 1.30
N PHE A 181 -18.79 24.99 0.24
CA PHE A 181 -20.13 24.41 0.10
C PHE A 181 -20.03 22.90 0.02
N THR A 182 -21.03 22.22 0.55
CA THR A 182 -21.18 20.77 0.43
C THR A 182 -22.34 20.42 -0.49
N TYR A 183 -22.20 19.32 -1.23
CA TYR A 183 -23.27 18.77 -2.05
C TYR A 183 -23.25 17.24 -1.92
N THR A 184 -24.36 16.63 -1.51
CA THR A 184 -24.46 15.18 -1.36
C THR A 184 -25.32 14.61 -2.47
N ARG A 185 -24.81 13.58 -3.16
CA ARG A 185 -25.53 12.84 -4.19
C ARG A 185 -25.04 11.38 -4.21
N ASN A 186 -25.96 10.43 -4.34
CA ASN A 186 -25.65 8.98 -4.39
C ASN A 186 -24.70 8.52 -3.26
N ASN A 187 -25.00 8.92 -2.02
CA ASN A 187 -24.21 8.60 -0.83
C ASN A 187 -22.75 9.10 -0.84
N ARG A 188 -22.41 10.04 -1.73
CA ARG A 188 -21.12 10.73 -1.77
C ARG A 188 -21.30 12.22 -1.50
N THR A 189 -20.50 12.76 -0.58
CA THR A 189 -20.44 14.19 -0.27
C THR A 189 -19.28 14.83 -0.99
N TYR A 190 -19.56 15.91 -1.72
CA TYR A 190 -18.61 16.73 -2.45
C TYR A 190 -18.41 18.07 -1.74
N TYR A 191 -17.18 18.57 -1.76
CA TYR A 191 -16.75 19.83 -1.17
C TYR A 191 -16.29 20.78 -2.28
N VAL A 192 -16.80 22.02 -2.28
CA VAL A 192 -16.45 23.01 -3.31
C VAL A 192 -16.14 24.38 -2.71
N CYS A 193 -15.13 25.06 -3.25
CA CYS A 193 -14.60 26.31 -2.72
C CYS A 193 -15.46 27.56 -3.01
N CYS A 194 -16.40 27.50 -3.96
CA CYS A 194 -17.25 28.64 -4.30
C CYS A 194 -18.61 28.24 -4.90
N SER A 195 -19.55 29.18 -4.94
CA SER A 195 -20.90 29.00 -5.48
C SER A 195 -20.91 28.65 -6.98
N SER A 196 -19.95 29.17 -7.75
CA SER A 196 -19.79 28.83 -9.17
C SER A 196 -19.42 27.35 -9.36
N CYS A 197 -18.47 26.84 -8.57
CA CYS A 197 -18.08 25.42 -8.58
C CYS A 197 -19.28 24.53 -8.22
N LEU A 198 -20.08 24.93 -7.23
CA LEU A 198 -21.30 24.20 -6.86
C LEU A 198 -22.31 24.13 -8.01
N LYS A 199 -22.54 25.26 -8.69
CA LYS A 199 -23.52 25.36 -9.79
C LYS A 199 -23.10 24.49 -10.98
N GLU A 200 -21.83 24.52 -11.35
CA GLU A 200 -21.31 23.69 -12.45
C GLU A 200 -21.25 22.21 -12.09
N LEU A 201 -20.88 21.87 -10.86
CA LEU A 201 -20.91 20.50 -10.36
C LEU A 201 -22.33 19.92 -10.45
N LYS A 202 -23.35 20.63 -9.96
CA LYS A 202 -24.76 20.20 -10.07
C LYS A 202 -25.20 19.97 -11.52
N ARG A 203 -24.91 20.93 -12.40
CA ARG A 203 -25.25 20.84 -13.84
C ARG A 203 -24.59 19.65 -14.54
N ASN A 204 -23.34 19.37 -14.24
CA ASN A 204 -22.63 18.23 -14.85
C ASN A 204 -23.22 16.90 -14.38
N MET A 205 -23.57 16.81 -13.11
CA MET A 205 -24.17 15.60 -12.55
C MET A 205 -25.60 15.34 -13.07
N GLU A 206 -26.36 16.40 -13.37
CA GLU A 206 -27.68 16.30 -14.04
C GLU A 206 -27.56 15.91 -15.53
N ARG A 207 -26.46 16.26 -16.20
CA ARG A 207 -26.23 15.86 -17.60
C ARG A 207 -25.86 14.39 -17.75
N THR A 208 -25.14 13.82 -16.78
CA THR A 208 -24.74 12.41 -16.81
C THR A 208 -25.91 11.44 -16.67
N GLU A 209 -27.10 11.91 -16.26
CA GLU A 209 -28.33 11.10 -16.17
C GLU A 209 -29.13 11.00 -17.48
N ARG A 210 -28.74 11.72 -18.54
CA ARG A 210 -29.45 11.72 -19.84
C ARG A 210 -28.76 10.89 -20.92
N LEU A 211 -27.76 10.09 -20.56
CA LEU A 211 -27.05 9.12 -21.39
C LEU A 211 -27.15 7.75 -20.72
#